data_AF-A0A2N6ARC5-F1
#
_entry.id   AF-A0A2N6ARC5-F1
#
_cell.length_a   1.000
_cell.length_b   1.000
_cell.length_c   1.000
_cell.angle_alpha   90.00
_cell.angle_beta   90.00
_cell.angle_gamma   90.00
#
_symmetry.space_group_name_H-M   'P 1'
#
loop_
_entity.id
_entity.type
_entity.pdbx_description
1 polymer ?
#
loop_
_entity_poly.entity_id
_entity_poly.type
_entity_poly.pdbx_seq_one_letter_code
_entity_poly.pdbx_strand_id
1 'polypeptide(L)' 'MLIIRNAIVNTISGEAIENGFVAVNDGKILKTGGMPVPEELLKGAELLDAKGMQLYPGFID' A
#
# COMPACT_ATOMS: atom_id res chain seq x y z
N MET A 1 -10.44 7.62 1.70
CA MET A 1 -9.25 6.97 1.13
C MET A 1 -8.39 6.41 2.26
N LEU A 2 -7.87 5.19 2.11
CA LEU A 2 -6.98 4.51 3.05
C LEU A 2 -5.58 4.40 2.43
N ILE A 3 -4.53 4.60 3.23
CA ILE A 3 -3.15 4.33 2.82
C ILE A 3 -2.51 3.40 3.84
N ILE A 4 -2.13 2.22 3.37
CA ILE A 4 -1.29 1.28 4.13
C ILE A 4 0.16 1.61 3.79
N ARG A 5 1.01 1.86 4.80
CA ARG A 5 2.40 2.30 4.59
C ARG A 5 3.41 1.50 5.42
N ASN A 6 4.68 1.62 5.06
CA ASN A 6 5.82 0.95 5.69
C ASN A 6 5.75 -0.59 5.65
N ALA A 7 4.91 -1.15 4.79
CA ALA A 7 4.76 -2.60 4.64
C ALA A 7 5.78 -3.15 3.63
N ILE A 8 6.04 -4.46 3.73
CA ILE A 8 6.63 -5.22 2.64
C ILE A 8 5.49 -5.60 1.69
N VAL A 9 5.37 -4.89 0.56
CA VAL A 9 4.24 -5.01 -0.37
C VAL A 9 4.55 -6.03 -1.44
N ASN A 10 3.88 -7.18 -1.38
CA ASN A 10 3.97 -8.22 -2.39
C ASN A 10 2.98 -7.90 -3.52
N THR A 11 3.46 -7.81 -4.75
CA THR A 11 2.62 -7.55 -5.92
C THR A 11 2.43 -8.83 -6.74
N ILE A 12 1.34 -8.90 -7.53
CA ILE A 12 1.11 -10.06 -8.42
C ILE A 12 2.12 -10.07 -9.56
N SER A 13 2.45 -8.89 -10.09
CA SER A 13 3.31 -8.71 -11.24
C SER A 13 4.54 -7.87 -10.84
N GLY A 14 5.53 -8.51 -10.23
CA GLY A 14 6.79 -7.87 -9.89
C GLY A 14 7.42 -8.37 -8.60
N GLU A 15 8.56 -7.78 -8.27
CA GLU A 15 9.23 -8.01 -6.99
C GLU A 15 8.47 -7.36 -5.83
N ALA A 16 8.74 -7.85 -4.62
CA ALA A 16 8.23 -7.25 -3.40
C ALA A 16 8.87 -5.87 -3.16
N ILE A 17 8.08 -4.93 -2.63
CA ILE A 17 8.54 -3.61 -2.25
C ILE A 17 8.79 -3.62 -0.74
N GLU A 18 10.05 -3.72 -0.33
CA GLU A 18 10.47 -3.88 1.08
C GLU A 18 9.97 -2.77 2.02
N ASN A 19 9.83 -1.55 1.52
CA ASN A 19 9.28 -0.42 2.27
C ASN A 19 8.29 0.34 1.40
N GLY A 20 7.11 -0.23 1.26
CA GLY A 20 6.09 0.21 0.31
C GLY A 20 4.82 0.76 0.95
N PHE A 21 3.97 1.26 0.06
CA PHE A 21 2.62 1.68 0.38
C PHE A 21 1.61 1.18 -0.65
N VAL A 22 0.35 1.10 -0.22
CA VAL A 22 -0.83 0.88 -1.07
C VAL A 22 -1.88 1.92 -0.72
N ALA A 23 -2.27 2.72 -1.71
CA ALA A 23 -3.35 3.70 -1.60
C ALA A 23 -4.63 3.12 -2.18
N VAL A 24 -5.70 3.13 -1.39
CA VAL A 24 -7.00 2.56 -1.73
C VAL A 24 -8.09 3.62 -1.60
N ASN A 25 -8.88 3.81 -2.66
CA ASN A 25 -10.05 4.66 -2.63
C ASN A 25 -11.27 3.91 -3.17
N ASP A 26 -12.37 3.92 -2.41
CA ASP A 26 -13.64 3.27 -2.75
C ASP A 26 -13.46 1.81 -3.20
N GLY A 27 -12.68 1.04 -2.44
CA GLY A 27 -12.41 -0.38 -2.70
C GLY A 27 -11.47 -0.66 -3.88
N LYS A 28 -10.91 0.37 -4.53
CA LYS A 28 -9.97 0.22 -5.65
C LYS A 28 -8.57 0.69 -5.27
N ILE A 29 -7.55 -0.01 -5.75
CA ILE A 29 -6.16 0.43 -5.65
C ILE A 29 -5.97 1.62 -6.58
N LEU A 30 -5.61 2.77 -6.02
CA LEU A 30 -5.23 3.95 -6.79
C LEU A 30 -3.76 3.92 -7.20
N LYS A 31 -2.89 3.52 -6.26
CA LYS A 31 -1.44 3.50 -6.46
C LYS A 31 -0.77 2.57 -5.47
N THR A 32 0.30 1.92 -5.92
CA THR A 32 1.28 1.24 -5.06
C THR A 32 2.67 1.76 -5.40
N GLY A 33 3.61 1.63 -4.46
CA GLY A 33 4.98 2.05 -4.70
C GLY A 33 5.85 1.98 -3.44
N GLY A 34 7.13 2.32 -3.60
CA GLY A 34 8.03 2.54 -2.47
C GLY A 34 7.70 3.83 -1.73
N MET A 35 8.09 3.91 -0.46
CA MET A 35 8.08 5.15 0.31
C MET A 35 9.00 6.21 -0.33
N PRO A 36 8.71 7.53 -0.16
CA PRO A 36 7.57 8.08 0.58
C PRO A 36 6.26 8.06 -0.22
N VAL A 37 5.13 8.09 0.50
CA VAL A 37 3.81 8.31 -0.11
C VAL A 37 3.76 9.72 -0.70
N PRO A 38 3.33 9.90 -1.96
CA PRO A 38 3.12 11.22 -2.55
C PRO A 38 2.18 12.11 -1.71
N GLU A 39 2.53 13.38 -1.53
CA GLU A 39 1.79 14.30 -0.65
C GLU A 39 0.33 14.50 -1.06
N GLU A 40 0.04 14.47 -2.36
CA GLU A 40 -1.30 14.59 -2.90
C GLU A 40 -2.22 13.43 -2.45
N LEU A 41 -1.65 12.26 -2.14
CA LEU A 41 -2.40 11.13 -1.61
C LEU A 41 -2.62 11.27 -0.10
N LEU A 42 -1.76 11.96 0.64
CA LEU A 42 -1.89 12.04 2.10
C LEU A 42 -3.07 12.90 2.56
N LYS A 43 -3.57 13.80 1.72
CA LYS A 43 -4.60 14.77 2.10
C LYS A 43 -5.94 14.10 2.42
N GLY A 44 -6.31 14.10 3.70
CA GLY A 44 -7.57 13.52 4.19
C GLY A 44 -7.59 11.99 4.13
N ALA A 45 -6.44 11.35 3.95
CA ALA A 45 -6.31 9.91 3.98
C ALA A 45 -6.26 9.39 5.42
N GLU A 46 -6.91 8.26 5.65
CA GLU A 46 -6.64 7.45 6.83
C GLU A 46 -5.32 6.70 6.63
N LEU A 47 -4.44 6.73 7.63
CA LEU A 47 -3.11 6.12 7.55
C LEU A 47 -3.06 4.88 8.44
N LEU A 48 -2.78 3.73 7.81
CA LEU A 48 -2.46 2.49 8.51
C LEU A 48 -0.96 2.22 8.41
N ASP A 49 -0.27 2.27 9.54
CA ASP A 49 1.15 1.94 9.61
C ASP A 49 1.34 0.44 9.83
N ALA A 50 1.88 -0.23 8.81
CA ALA A 50 2.09 -1.68 8.79
C ALA A 50 3.58 -2.03 8.80
N LYS A 51 4.39 -1.24 9.53
CA LYS A 51 5.84 -1.38 9.60
C LYS A 51 6.27 -2.82 9.88
N GLY A 52 7.06 -3.38 8.98
CA GLY A 52 7.63 -4.74 9.11
C GLY A 52 6.64 -5.86 8.86
N MET A 53 5.38 -5.55 8.51
CA MET A 53 4.38 -6.54 8.14
C MET A 53 4.44 -6.85 6.64
N GLN A 54 3.98 -8.04 6.28
CA GLN A 54 3.79 -8.46 4.90
C GLN A 54 2.39 -8.10 4.42
N LEU A 55 2.28 -7.42 3.28
CA LEU A 55 1.01 -7.13 2.62
C LEU A 55 0.93 -7.94 1.33
N TYR A 56 -0.12 -8.75 1.20
CA TYR A 56 -0.37 -9.60 0.03
C TYR A 56 -1.69 -9.22 -0.65
N PRO A 57 -1.84 -9.49 -1.96
CA PRO A 57 -3.14 -9.62 -2.57
C PRO A 57 -3.95 -10.72 -1.84
N GLY A 58 -5.28 -10.58 -1.82
CA GLY A 58 -6.13 -11.64 -1.29
C GLY A 58 -5.93 -12.94 -2.06
N PHE A 59 -5.81 -14.06 -1.34
CA PHE A 59 -5.76 -15.38 -1.96
C PHE A 59 -7.13 -15.72 -2.58
N ILE A 60 -7.11 -16.45 -3.70
CA ILE A 60 -8.30 -16.95 -4.37
C ILE A 60 -8.37 -18.46 -4.14
N ASP A 61 -9.52 -18.93 -3.67
CA ASP A 61 -9.91 -20.34 -3.54
C ASP A 61 -11.18 -20.55 -4.38
#